data_AF-A0A943RHV7-F1
#
_entry.id   AF-A0A943RHV7-F1
#
_cell.length_a   1.000
_cell.length_b   1.000
_cell.length_c   1.000
_cell.angle_alpha   90.00
_cell.angle_beta   90.00
_cell.angle_gamma   90.00
#
_symmetry.space_group_name_H-M   'P 1'
#
loop_
_entity.id
_entity.type
_entity.pdbx_description
1 polymer ?
#
loop_
_entity_poly.entity_id
_entity_poly.type
_entity_poly.pdbx_seq_one_letter_code
_entity_poly.pdbx_strand_id
1 'polypeptide(L)'
;RDEKRTAGAIALNSYRLMLRAQELYCAVALYGHTHVSEIEYAGGVQIVCPGSPSVPRRGRRKSFAKLEIENGSAVASIVAL
;
A
#
# COMPACT_ATOMS: atom_id res chain seq x y z
N ARG A 1 12.81 14.99 12.85
CA ARG A 1 12.13 14.67 14.13
C ARG A 1 11.28 13.45 13.86
N ASP A 2 11.83 12.29 14.18
CA ASP A 2 11.22 10.98 13.96
C ASP A 2 10.06 10.77 14.92
N GLU A 3 8.85 10.79 14.39
CA GLU A 3 7.64 10.44 15.13
C GLU A 3 7.17 9.06 14.67
N LYS A 4 7.55 8.06 15.48
CA LYS A 4 6.80 6.83 15.75
C LYS A 4 6.09 6.18 14.55
N ARG A 5 6.82 5.45 13.71
CA ARG A 5 6.21 4.43 12.83
C ARG A 5 5.92 3.18 13.65
N THR A 6 4.87 3.27 14.46
CA THR A 6 4.31 2.17 15.24
C THR A 6 4.05 0.99 14.30
N ALA A 7 4.54 -0.20 14.68
CA ALA A 7 4.19 -1.45 14.01
C ALA A 7 2.66 -1.65 14.13
N GLY A 8 1.91 -1.17 13.14
CA GLY A 8 0.49 -1.45 13.01
C GLY A 8 0.27 -2.95 12.81
N ALA A 9 -0.78 -3.49 13.41
CA ALA A 9 -1.20 -4.85 13.13
C ALA A 9 -1.61 -4.97 11.66
N ILE A 10 -0.83 -5.71 10.88
CA ILE A 10 -1.13 -5.97 9.46
C ILE A 10 -2.39 -6.82 9.39
N ALA A 11 -3.32 -6.45 8.51
CA ALA A 11 -4.42 -7.33 8.18
C ALA A 11 -3.85 -8.70 7.77
N LEU A 12 -4.31 -9.81 8.38
CA LEU A 12 -3.79 -11.17 8.10
C LEU A 12 -3.61 -11.47 6.59
N ASN A 13 -4.49 -10.90 5.76
CA ASN A 13 -4.44 -10.94 4.30
C ASN A 13 -3.09 -10.44 3.73
N SER A 14 -2.59 -9.30 4.24
CA SER A 14 -1.43 -8.60 3.68
C SER A 14 -0.11 -9.03 4.30
N TYR A 15 -0.14 -9.82 5.38
CA TYR A 15 1.06 -10.26 6.09
C TYR A 15 2.02 -11.08 5.21
N ARG A 16 1.50 -12.03 4.41
CA ARG A 16 2.34 -12.83 3.49
C ARG A 16 2.96 -11.98 2.38
N LEU A 17 2.22 -11.00 1.89
CA LEU A 17 2.71 -10.06 0.89
C LEU A 17 3.83 -9.19 1.46
N MET A 18 3.67 -8.72 2.71
CA MET A 18 4.70 -7.97 3.43
C MET A 18 5.97 -8.81 3.59
N LEU A 19 5.87 -10.05 4.09
CA LEU A 19 7.03 -10.93 4.28
C LEU A 19 7.77 -11.14 2.96
N ARG A 20 7.05 -11.42 1.88
CA ARG A 20 7.66 -11.60 0.57
C ARG A 20 8.36 -10.33 0.07
N ALA A 21 7.77 -9.15 0.33
CA ALA A 21 8.38 -7.89 -0.02
C ALA A 21 9.66 -7.62 0.79
N GLN A 22 9.68 -7.98 2.07
CA GLN A 22 10.89 -7.88 2.91
C GLN A 22 12.01 -8.80 2.43
N GLU A 23 11.70 -10.07 2.12
CA GLU A 23 12.66 -11.04 1.57
C GLU A 23 13.33 -10.54 0.28
N LEU A 24 12.60 -9.76 -0.50
CA LEU A 24 13.03 -9.19 -1.77
C LEU A 24 13.54 -7.74 -1.64
N TYR A 25 13.71 -7.23 -0.42
CA TYR A 25 14.17 -5.88 -0.12
C TYR A 25 13.37 -4.77 -0.84
N CYS A 26 12.07 -4.97 -1.00
CA CYS A 26 11.18 -4.03 -1.68
C CYS A 26 10.73 -2.90 -0.74
N ALA A 27 10.72 -1.66 -1.23
CA ALA A 27 10.17 -0.52 -0.50
C ALA A 27 8.63 -0.45 -0.54
N VAL A 28 8.02 -1.02 -1.59
CA VAL A 28 6.57 -0.97 -1.85
C VAL A 28 6.10 -2.31 -2.42
N ALA A 29 4.95 -2.79 -1.97
CA ALA A 29 4.26 -3.97 -2.48
C ALA A 29 2.86 -3.58 -2.98
N LEU A 30 2.59 -3.79 -4.26
CA LEU A 30 1.32 -3.48 -4.90
C LEU A 30 0.46 -4.73 -5.02
N TYR A 31 -0.83 -4.62 -4.72
CA TYR A 31 -1.79 -5.72 -4.88
C TYR A 31 -3.18 -5.25 -5.31
N GLY A 32 -3.99 -6.19 -5.77
CA GLY A 32 -5.36 -5.95 -6.24
C GLY A 32 -6.39 -6.82 -5.51
N HIS A 33 -7.37 -7.32 -6.26
CA HIS A 33 -8.42 -8.27 -5.82
C HIS A 33 -9.50 -7.67 -4.90
N THR A 34 -9.16 -6.89 -3.88
CA THR A 34 -10.15 -6.35 -2.92
C THR A 34 -11.00 -5.23 -3.51
N HIS A 35 -10.44 -4.46 -4.46
CA HIS A 35 -11.03 -3.22 -5.02
C HIS A 35 -11.26 -2.13 -3.95
N VAL A 36 -10.57 -2.21 -2.82
CA VAL A 36 -10.64 -1.25 -1.73
C VAL A 36 -9.32 -0.49 -1.71
N SER A 37 -9.35 0.82 -1.97
CA SER A 37 -8.13 1.62 -1.92
C SER A 37 -7.62 1.73 -0.48
N GLU A 38 -6.36 1.34 -0.28
CA GLU A 38 -5.68 1.33 1.01
C GLU A 38 -4.15 1.41 0.86
N ILE A 39 -3.52 2.11 1.80
CA ILE A 39 -2.06 2.15 1.96
C ILE A 39 -1.79 1.82 3.41
N GLU A 40 -1.00 0.78 3.63
CA GLU A 40 -0.52 0.38 4.93
C GLU A 40 1.01 0.42 4.94
N TYR A 41 1.61 0.87 6.05
CA TYR A 41 3.06 0.81 6.22
C TYR A 41 3.42 -0.17 7.32
N ALA A 42 4.10 -1.26 6.96
CA ALA A 42 4.48 -2.28 7.92
C ALA A 42 5.72 -3.05 7.48
N GLY A 43 6.54 -3.49 8.44
CA GLY A 43 7.79 -4.19 8.15
C GLY A 43 8.79 -3.39 7.30
N GLY A 44 8.68 -2.06 7.27
CA GLY A 44 9.50 -1.20 6.41
C GLY A 44 8.96 -1.05 4.97
N VAL A 45 7.85 -1.70 4.63
CA VAL A 45 7.27 -1.75 3.27
C VAL A 45 5.94 -0.99 3.24
N GLN A 46 5.68 -0.23 2.16
CA GLN A 46 4.34 0.27 1.85
C GLN A 46 3.54 -0.80 1.11
N ILE A 47 2.48 -1.32 1.72
CA ILE A 47 1.55 -2.27 1.11
C ILE A 47 0.37 -1.48 0.55
N VAL A 48 0.15 -1.55 -0.76
CA VAL A 48 -0.73 -0.64 -1.47
C VAL A 48 -1.74 -1.41 -2.32
N CYS A 49 -3.03 -1.19 -2.05
CA CYS A 49 -4.09 -1.48 -3.02
C CYS A 49 -4.55 -0.17 -3.64
N PRO A 50 -4.46 0.00 -4.98
CA PRO A 50 -4.91 1.23 -5.65
C PRO A 50 -6.43 1.40 -5.63
N GLY A 51 -7.18 0.38 -5.19
CA GLY A 51 -8.63 0.32 -5.32
C GLY A 51 -9.04 -0.15 -6.71
N SER A 52 -10.08 0.46 -7.26
CA SER A 52 -10.56 0.14 -8.61
C SER A 52 -11.01 1.42 -9.31
N PRO A 53 -10.58 1.66 -10.56
CA PRO A 53 -11.03 2.81 -11.34
C PRO A 53 -12.46 2.63 -11.88
N SER A 54 -12.99 1.41 -11.87
CA SER A 54 -14.29 1.06 -12.46
C SER A 54 -15.30 0.57 -11.42
N VAL A 55 -14.89 -0.30 -10.50
CA VAL A 55 -15.78 -1.01 -9.57
C VAL A 55 -15.20 -0.98 -8.14
N PRO A 56 -15.18 0.19 -7.46
CA PRO A 56 -14.68 0.28 -6.10
C PRO A 56 -15.61 -0.46 -5.13
N ARG A 57 -15.04 -1.01 -4.05
CA ARG A 57 -15.79 -1.73 -3.01
C ARG A 57 -15.69 -1.03 -1.66
N ARG A 58 -16.57 -1.44 -0.73
CA ARG A 58 -16.62 -0.94 0.66
C ARG A 58 -16.73 0.59 0.77
N GLY A 59 -17.53 1.21 -0.11
CA GLY A 59 -17.79 2.65 -0.08
C GLY A 59 -16.61 3.54 -0.49
N ARG A 60 -15.51 2.97 -1.02
CA ARG A 60 -14.39 3.76 -1.55
C ARG A 60 -14.78 4.41 -2.89
N ARG A 61 -14.11 5.52 -3.20
CA ARG A 61 -14.22 6.17 -4.51
C ARG A 61 -13.47 5.38 -5.57
N LYS A 62 -13.88 5.55 -6.83
CA LYS A 62 -13.05 5.14 -7.97
C LYS A 62 -11.67 5.77 -7.82
N SER A 63 -10.63 4.97 -7.97
CA SER A 63 -9.29 5.40 -7.62
C SER A 63 -8.21 4.61 -8.34
N PHE A 64 -7.01 5.19 -8.34
CA PHE A 64 -5.75 4.55 -8.68
C PHE A 64 -4.67 4.99 -7.68
N ALA A 65 -3.53 4.30 -7.65
CA ALA A 65 -2.37 4.72 -6.87
C ALA A 65 -1.38 5.50 -7.74
N LYS A 66 -0.85 6.60 -7.22
CA LYS A 66 0.32 7.30 -7.76
C LYS A 66 1.52 6.90 -6.92
N LEU A 67 2.55 6.40 -7.58
CA LEU A 67 3.83 6.07 -6.96
C LEU A 67 4.87 7.08 -7.42
N GLU A 68 5.42 7.84 -6.48
CA GLU A 68 6.51 8.78 -6.72
C GLU A 68 7.81 8.15 -6.25
N ILE A 69 8.80 8.07 -7.15
CA ILE A 69 10.10 7.47 -6.86
C ILE A 69 11.17 8.53 -7.14
N GLU A 70 11.84 8.95 -6.08
CA GLU A 70 12.89 9.97 -6.15
C GLU A 70 14.02 9.62 -5.17
N ASN A 71 15.27 9.72 -5.63
CA ASN A 71 16.47 9.52 -4.80
C ASN A 71 16.48 8.20 -4.01
N GLY A 72 15.99 7.11 -4.62
CA GLY A 72 15.91 5.79 -3.98
C GLY A 72 14.79 5.64 -2.94
N SER A 73 13.96 6.66 -2.75
CA SER A 73 12.76 6.62 -1.93
C SER A 73 11.53 6.48 -2.83
N ALA A 74 10.57 5.67 -2.39
CA ALA A 74 9.30 5.50 -3.06
C ALA A 74 8.18 5.90 -2.11
N VAL A 75 7.20 6.68 -2.58
CA VAL A 75 6.05 7.13 -1.79
C VAL A 75 4.78 6.92 -2.60
N ALA A 76 3.84 6.15 -2.04
CA ALA A 76 2.54 5.91 -2.65
C ALA A 76 1.49 6.88 -2.12
N SER A 77 0.57 7.30 -2.99
CA SER A 77 -0.66 8.02 -2.64
C SER A 77 -1.84 7.49 -3.44
N ILE A 78 -3.06 7.63 -2.91
CA ILE A 78 -4.30 7.28 -3.62
C ILE A 78 -4.87 8.52 -4.28
N VAL A 79 -5.14 8.44 -5.58
CA VAL A 79 -5.81 9.48 -6.36
C VAL A 79 -7.24 9.03 -6.65
N ALA A 80 -8.21 9.86 -6.27
CA ALA A 80 -9.61 9.64 -6.61
C ALA A 80 -9.88 10.11 -8.05
N LEU A 81 -10.72 9.36 -8.76
CA LEU A 81 -11.26 9.70 -10.07
C LEU A 81 -12.56 10.50 -9.96
#